data_AF-A0A2R9STC9-F1
#
_entry.id   AF-A0A2R9STC9-F1
#
_cell.length_a   1.000
_cell.length_b   1.000
_cell.length_c   1.000
_cell.angle_alpha   90.00
_cell.angle_beta   90.00
_cell.angle_gamma   90.00
#
_symmetry.space_group_name_H-M   'P 1'
#
loop_
_entity.id
_entity.type
_entity.pdbx_description
1 polymer ?
#
loop_
_entity_poly.entity_id
_entity_poly.type
_entity_poly.pdbx_seq_one_letter_code
_entity_poly.pdbx_strand_id
1 'polypeptide(L)'
;MVYTSGLLVNELSRLYAGQALPEQRVQYSDYAVWQEAGFADTAYAEHERYWMEIFEGKLPVLELPTDRPRPSLPSYKGRRHSFRLDAVTTAAARKLAREEKTTLYTVLLGAFAAMLAKYSGQTEVIVGTPSAGREHADTHGMIGMFVNTLALRTRPERLKTVRAYIAELHNHVVEALSRQMYPFEELVEGLKIDADRSRNPLFDAMFVLQNMNRPVMEAGGLVFDEIPFESGTSKFDLTLEAVEREAEIELQLEYATDLFHEETARRMAESYAVLVQEMCRSQGRTVGELELMSESERKQLLAILGGGSIPVQAASKEGGNGRMETRADKDMTERQVGPGAVSAQATAEWTGFVQEVECQAARTPDAAAIQFGAEMVTYAELNERANRLAHSLRAKGVGPESMVALMASRSPLLLVGILGVLKAGGAYVAIDPAYPKERIDWMLEDCGEALLLTEKTYAGFATRAAAEMYLDDPELYAADRGNPECIHKPDHLAYVLYTSGSTGRPKGVMIEHRGLAHFISGFRERIPFEKSQRILAMASVVL
;
A
#
# COMPACT_ATOMS: atom_id res chain seq x y z
N MET A 1 -8.78 -35.36 10.67
CA MET A 1 -7.80 -36.45 10.45
C MET A 1 -6.85 -36.67 11.61
N VAL A 2 -6.23 -35.63 12.19
CA VAL A 2 -5.24 -35.75 13.28
C VAL A 2 -5.71 -36.62 14.46
N TYR A 3 -6.95 -36.43 14.94
CA TYR A 3 -7.51 -37.24 16.03
C TYR A 3 -7.62 -38.74 15.69
N THR A 4 -8.17 -39.06 14.51
CA THR A 4 -8.30 -40.44 14.01
C THR A 4 -6.95 -41.12 13.84
N SER A 5 -5.95 -40.42 13.30
CA SER A 5 -4.58 -40.94 13.20
C SER A 5 -3.98 -41.23 14.57
N GLY A 6 -4.23 -40.37 15.56
CA GLY A 6 -3.78 -40.59 16.94
C GLY A 6 -4.41 -41.84 17.58
N LEU A 7 -5.70 -42.09 17.34
CA LEU A 7 -6.37 -43.32 17.78
C LEU A 7 -5.74 -44.56 17.13
N LEU A 8 -5.54 -44.52 15.81
CA LEU A 8 -4.96 -45.65 15.07
C LEU A 8 -3.57 -46.01 15.59
N VAL A 9 -2.71 -45.02 15.84
CA VAL A 9 -1.37 -45.25 16.40
C VAL A 9 -1.45 -45.79 17.83
N ASN A 10 -2.40 -45.32 18.65
CA ASN A 10 -2.61 -45.83 20.02
C ASN A 10 -3.11 -47.29 20.02
N GLU A 11 -4.09 -47.62 19.19
CA GLU A 11 -4.57 -49.00 19.05
C GLU A 11 -3.46 -49.93 18.56
N LEU A 12 -2.67 -49.49 17.57
CA LEU A 12 -1.51 -50.21 17.09
C LEU A 12 -0.51 -50.45 18.22
N SER A 13 -0.18 -49.41 19.00
CA SER A 13 0.73 -49.49 20.15
C SER A 13 0.27 -50.53 21.18
N ARG A 14 -1.02 -50.55 21.53
CA ARG A 14 -1.60 -51.54 22.45
C ARG A 14 -1.47 -52.96 21.93
N LEU A 15 -1.75 -53.17 20.64
CA LEU A 15 -1.61 -54.48 20.00
C LEU A 15 -0.15 -54.96 20.01
N TYR A 16 0.82 -54.09 19.73
CA TYR A 16 2.25 -54.41 19.83
C TYR A 16 2.70 -54.75 21.25
N ALA A 17 2.06 -54.16 22.27
CA ALA A 17 2.29 -54.49 23.67
C ALA A 17 1.56 -55.78 24.13
N GLY A 18 0.88 -56.50 23.21
CA GLY A 18 0.13 -57.72 23.52
C GLY A 18 -1.18 -57.48 24.28
N GLN A 19 -1.69 -56.24 24.27
CA GLN A 19 -2.94 -55.89 24.93
C GLN A 19 -4.14 -56.13 24.00
N ALA A 20 -5.27 -56.56 24.56
CA ALA A 20 -6.53 -56.64 23.82
C ALA A 20 -7.16 -55.25 23.67
N LEU A 21 -7.73 -54.97 22.49
CA LEU A 21 -8.49 -53.75 22.26
C LEU A 21 -9.92 -53.90 22.81
N PRO A 22 -10.52 -52.82 23.34
CA PRO A 22 -11.92 -52.83 23.75
C PRO A 22 -12.83 -53.05 22.53
N GLU A 23 -13.89 -53.82 22.71
CA GLU A 23 -14.93 -54.00 21.68
C GLU A 23 -15.68 -52.68 21.46
N GLN A 24 -15.81 -52.28 20.19
CA GLN A 24 -16.51 -51.05 19.80
C GLN A 24 -18.02 -51.31 19.76
N ARG A 25 -18.78 -50.59 20.58
CA ARG A 25 -20.24 -50.74 20.67
C ARG A 25 -21.00 -50.16 19.49
N VAL A 26 -20.41 -49.17 18.82
CA VAL A 26 -20.97 -48.44 17.69
C VAL A 26 -19.91 -48.30 16.62
N GLN A 27 -20.33 -48.28 15.36
CA GLN A 27 -19.47 -48.09 14.20
C GLN A 27 -19.76 -46.76 13.51
N TYR A 28 -18.85 -46.36 12.62
CA TYR A 28 -18.99 -45.10 11.87
C TYR A 28 -20.23 -45.10 10.96
N SER A 29 -20.64 -46.27 10.45
CA SER A 29 -21.91 -46.42 9.73
C SER A 29 -23.12 -46.09 10.60
N ASP A 30 -23.10 -46.46 11.88
CA ASP A 30 -24.20 -46.18 12.80
C ASP A 30 -24.28 -44.67 13.10
N TYR A 31 -23.11 -44.03 13.24
CA TYR A 31 -23.02 -42.57 13.35
C TYR A 31 -23.57 -41.85 12.12
N ALA A 32 -23.26 -42.32 10.91
CA ALA A 32 -23.76 -41.74 9.68
C ALA A 32 -25.29 -41.81 9.59
N VAL A 33 -25.88 -42.96 9.93
CA VAL A 33 -27.35 -43.13 9.97
C VAL A 33 -27.98 -42.25 11.06
N TRP A 34 -27.35 -42.15 12.23
CA TRP A 34 -27.82 -41.27 13.31
C TRP A 34 -27.79 -39.80 12.90
N GLN A 35 -26.73 -39.35 12.23
CA GLN A 35 -26.59 -37.98 11.75
C GLN A 35 -27.68 -37.67 10.70
N GLU A 36 -27.89 -38.57 9.74
CA GLU A 36 -28.91 -38.42 8.70
C GLU A 36 -30.34 -38.36 9.29
N ALA A 37 -30.63 -39.21 10.28
CA ALA A 37 -31.91 -39.17 10.99
C ALA A 37 -32.12 -37.86 11.77
N GLY A 38 -31.03 -37.24 12.26
CA GLY A 38 -31.04 -35.96 12.96
C GLY A 38 -31.41 -34.77 12.09
N PHE A 39 -31.31 -34.87 10.76
CA PHE A 39 -31.66 -33.78 9.83
C PHE A 39 -33.15 -33.44 9.82
N ALA A 40 -34.02 -34.34 10.27
CA ALA A 40 -35.45 -34.10 10.39
C ALA A 40 -35.86 -33.41 11.71
N ASP A 41 -34.91 -33.14 12.61
CA ASP A 41 -35.17 -32.52 13.92
C ASP A 41 -35.30 -30.99 13.81
N THR A 42 -36.17 -30.42 14.63
CA THR A 42 -36.29 -28.96 14.82
C THR A 42 -34.98 -28.28 15.23
N ALA A 43 -34.12 -28.97 15.97
CA ALA A 43 -32.79 -28.45 16.33
C ALA A 43 -31.89 -28.22 15.11
N TYR A 44 -32.02 -29.06 14.08
CA TYR A 44 -31.27 -28.93 12.84
C TYR A 44 -31.71 -27.70 12.03
N ALA A 45 -33.02 -27.43 11.96
CA ALA A 45 -33.56 -26.23 11.31
C ALA A 45 -33.10 -24.93 11.98
N GLU A 46 -32.88 -24.93 13.30
CA GLU A 46 -32.30 -23.77 14.00
C GLU A 46 -30.84 -23.53 13.61
N HIS A 47 -30.06 -24.59 13.37
CA HIS A 47 -28.68 -24.47 12.87
C HIS A 47 -28.64 -23.90 11.45
N GLU A 48 -29.48 -24.40 10.55
CA GLU A 48 -29.60 -23.88 9.19
C GLU A 48 -29.96 -22.38 9.20
N ARG A 49 -31.00 -21.99 9.94
CA ARG A 49 -31.44 -20.60 10.01
C ARG A 49 -30.32 -19.65 10.44
N TYR A 50 -29.55 -20.04 11.46
CA TYR A 50 -28.42 -19.26 11.95
C TYR A 50 -27.38 -19.01 10.86
N TRP A 51 -26.97 -20.07 10.14
CA TRP A 51 -25.96 -19.95 9.10
C TRP A 51 -26.46 -19.13 7.91
N MET A 52 -27.71 -19.32 7.49
CA MET A 52 -28.31 -18.52 6.42
C MET A 52 -28.40 -17.03 6.79
N GLU A 53 -28.69 -16.70 8.05
CA GLU A 53 -28.76 -15.31 8.53
C GLU A 53 -27.37 -14.63 8.56
N ILE A 54 -26.32 -15.32 9.01
CA ILE A 54 -24.95 -14.76 9.04
C ILE A 54 -24.42 -14.46 7.64
N PHE A 55 -24.76 -15.31 6.68
CA PHE A 55 -24.31 -15.22 5.30
C PHE A 55 -25.29 -14.45 4.41
N GLU A 56 -26.29 -13.79 4.99
CA GLU A 56 -27.18 -12.91 4.24
C GLU A 56 -26.42 -11.73 3.60
N GLY A 57 -26.91 -11.29 2.45
CA GLY A 57 -26.37 -10.16 1.69
C GLY A 57 -25.17 -10.53 0.83
N LYS A 58 -24.34 -9.53 0.52
CA LYS A 58 -23.18 -9.73 -0.36
C LYS A 58 -22.07 -10.46 0.40
N LEU A 59 -21.65 -11.61 -0.13
CA LEU A 59 -20.51 -12.37 0.39
C LEU A 59 -19.18 -11.74 -0.05
N PRO A 60 -18.23 -11.48 0.87
CA PRO A 60 -16.91 -11.01 0.50
C PRO A 60 -16.08 -12.15 -0.11
N VAL A 61 -15.57 -11.94 -1.32
CA VAL A 61 -14.54 -12.79 -1.93
C VAL A 61 -13.18 -12.23 -1.53
N LEU A 62 -12.30 -13.06 -0.97
CA LEU A 62 -11.00 -12.61 -0.47
C LEU A 62 -10.07 -12.23 -1.63
N GLU A 63 -9.66 -10.96 -1.69
CA GLU A 63 -8.78 -10.44 -2.76
C GLU A 63 -7.41 -10.05 -2.20
N LEU A 64 -6.49 -11.01 -2.16
CA LEU A 64 -5.12 -10.78 -1.71
C LEU A 64 -4.23 -10.26 -2.85
N PRO A 65 -3.24 -9.40 -2.55
CA PRO A 65 -2.19 -9.04 -3.51
C PRO A 65 -1.32 -10.27 -3.80
N THR A 66 -1.59 -10.93 -4.92
CA THR A 66 -0.87 -12.12 -5.39
C THR A 66 0.31 -11.73 -6.28
N ASP A 67 1.37 -12.54 -6.28
CA ASP A 67 2.55 -12.32 -7.13
C ASP A 67 2.34 -12.79 -8.57
N ARG A 68 1.32 -13.61 -8.79
CA ARG A 68 0.95 -14.21 -10.07
C ARG A 68 -0.57 -14.14 -10.25
N PRO A 69 -1.08 -13.99 -11.48
CA PRO A 69 -2.52 -14.00 -11.73
C PRO A 69 -3.11 -15.36 -11.34
N ARG A 70 -4.31 -15.33 -10.74
CA ARG A 70 -5.03 -16.55 -10.36
C ARG A 70 -5.28 -17.44 -11.59
N PRO A 71 -4.91 -18.74 -11.55
CA PRO A 71 -5.22 -19.68 -12.62
C PRO A 71 -6.74 -19.96 -12.71
N SER A 72 -7.24 -20.36 -13.87
CA SER A 72 -8.68 -20.66 -14.05
C SER A 72 -9.16 -21.90 -13.29
N LEU A 73 -8.24 -22.77 -12.85
CA LEU A 73 -8.51 -23.96 -12.05
C LEU A 73 -7.42 -24.14 -10.99
N PRO A 74 -7.76 -24.61 -9.78
CA PRO A 74 -6.78 -24.89 -8.73
C PRO A 74 -5.85 -26.06 -9.13
N SER A 75 -4.54 -25.87 -9.00
CA SER A 75 -3.56 -26.96 -9.18
C SER A 75 -3.23 -27.71 -7.88
N TYR A 76 -3.67 -27.16 -6.75
CA TYR A 76 -3.36 -27.61 -5.39
C TYR A 76 -1.88 -27.67 -5.03
N LYS A 77 -0.99 -27.05 -5.81
CA LYS A 77 0.44 -26.97 -5.48
C LYS A 77 0.67 -25.99 -4.33
N GLY A 78 1.41 -26.42 -3.33
CA GLY A 78 1.66 -25.63 -2.14
C GLY A 78 3.05 -25.80 -1.56
N ARG A 79 3.44 -24.83 -0.73
CA ARG A 79 4.61 -24.91 0.14
C ARG A 79 4.25 -24.40 1.52
N ARG A 80 5.09 -24.70 2.50
CA ARG A 80 4.94 -24.23 3.87
C ARG A 80 6.12 -23.37 4.28
N HIS A 81 5.83 -22.30 5.01
CA HIS A 81 6.83 -21.50 5.69
C HIS A 81 6.62 -21.62 7.20
N SER A 82 7.63 -22.11 7.91
CA SER A 82 7.57 -22.30 9.37
C SER A 82 8.16 -21.12 10.11
N PHE A 83 7.48 -20.67 11.16
CA PHE A 83 7.91 -19.58 12.04
C PHE A 83 7.34 -19.81 13.45
N ARG A 84 7.65 -18.93 14.40
CA ARG A 84 7.21 -19.09 15.80
C ARG A 84 6.87 -17.77 16.47
N LEU A 85 5.94 -17.82 17.41
CA LEU A 85 5.76 -16.78 18.42
C LEU A 85 6.58 -17.20 19.64
N ASP A 86 7.52 -16.33 20.04
CA ASP A 86 8.36 -16.56 21.21
C ASP A 86 7.55 -16.67 22.50
N ALA A 87 8.22 -17.12 23.57
CA ALA A 87 7.57 -17.32 24.87
C ALA A 87 6.95 -16.03 25.45
N VAL A 88 7.54 -14.87 25.16
CA VAL A 88 7.04 -13.56 25.62
C VAL A 88 5.73 -13.22 24.92
N THR A 89 5.68 -13.34 23.60
CA THR A 89 4.49 -13.08 22.78
C THR A 89 3.40 -14.08 23.10
N THR A 90 3.74 -15.36 23.25
CA THR A 90 2.79 -16.42 23.62
C THR A 90 2.17 -16.17 24.99
N ALA A 91 2.97 -15.81 26.00
CA ALA A 91 2.47 -15.45 27.32
C ALA A 91 1.55 -14.21 27.28
N ALA A 92 1.89 -13.21 26.45
CA ALA A 92 1.11 -12.01 26.26
C ALA A 92 -0.23 -12.28 25.55
N ALA A 93 -0.25 -13.13 24.52
CA ALA A 93 -1.47 -13.57 23.84
C ALA A 93 -2.40 -14.35 24.78
N ARG A 94 -1.84 -15.27 25.58
CA ARG A 94 -2.61 -15.98 26.64
C ARG A 94 -3.13 -15.00 27.70
N LYS A 95 -2.39 -13.94 28.03
CA LYS A 95 -2.84 -12.89 28.97
C LYS A 95 -4.00 -12.10 28.38
N LEU A 96 -3.90 -11.65 27.14
CA LEU A 96 -4.99 -10.95 26.43
C LEU A 96 -6.26 -11.80 26.41
N ALA A 97 -6.13 -13.09 26.07
CA ALA A 97 -7.27 -14.01 26.08
C ALA A 97 -7.96 -14.05 27.46
N ARG A 98 -7.18 -14.18 28.55
CA ARG A 98 -7.73 -14.19 29.91
C ARG A 98 -8.38 -12.87 30.33
N GLU A 99 -7.76 -11.73 30.02
CA GLU A 99 -8.26 -10.41 30.40
C GLU A 99 -9.60 -10.10 29.73
N GLU A 100 -9.75 -10.48 28.46
CA GLU A 100 -11.00 -10.28 27.71
C GLU A 100 -11.99 -11.45 27.84
N LYS A 101 -11.69 -12.44 28.69
CA LYS A 101 -12.50 -13.66 28.88
C LYS A 101 -12.78 -14.40 27.56
N THR A 102 -11.77 -14.44 26.70
CA THR A 102 -11.78 -15.13 25.41
C THR A 102 -10.79 -16.29 25.40
N THR A 103 -10.53 -16.87 24.23
CA THR A 103 -9.59 -17.99 24.07
C THR A 103 -8.35 -17.56 23.29
N LEU A 104 -7.25 -18.29 23.46
CA LEU A 104 -6.05 -18.12 22.63
C LEU A 104 -6.40 -18.28 21.13
N TYR A 105 -7.28 -19.23 20.81
CA TYR A 105 -7.83 -19.41 19.46
C TYR A 105 -8.42 -18.10 18.91
N THR A 106 -9.29 -17.42 19.67
CA THR A 106 -9.90 -16.16 19.23
C THR A 106 -8.87 -15.07 18.96
N VAL A 107 -7.85 -14.95 19.82
CA VAL A 107 -6.77 -13.95 19.64
C VAL A 107 -5.99 -14.21 18.35
N LEU A 108 -5.56 -15.46 18.13
CA LEU A 108 -4.77 -15.84 16.96
C LEU A 108 -5.57 -15.77 15.65
N LEU A 109 -6.82 -16.21 15.67
CA LEU A 109 -7.76 -16.06 14.55
C LEU A 109 -8.02 -14.58 14.24
N GLY A 110 -8.22 -13.77 15.27
CA GLY A 110 -8.47 -12.33 15.13
C GLY A 110 -7.29 -11.61 14.50
N ALA A 111 -6.06 -11.96 14.89
CA ALA A 111 -4.86 -11.48 14.23
C ALA A 111 -4.81 -11.92 12.76
N PHE A 112 -5.17 -13.17 12.45
CA PHE A 112 -5.15 -13.66 11.07
C PHE A 112 -6.18 -12.95 10.18
N ALA A 113 -7.43 -12.84 10.65
CA ALA A 113 -8.48 -12.11 9.95
C ALA A 113 -8.14 -10.62 9.76
N ALA A 114 -7.58 -9.96 10.78
CA ALA A 114 -7.14 -8.58 10.67
C ALA A 114 -5.97 -8.40 9.69
N MET A 115 -5.04 -9.37 9.63
CA MET A 115 -3.97 -9.39 8.62
C MET A 115 -4.55 -9.49 7.21
N LEU A 116 -5.44 -10.46 6.96
CA LEU A 116 -6.08 -10.67 5.66
C LEU A 116 -6.80 -9.39 5.20
N ALA A 117 -7.60 -8.78 6.09
CA ALA A 117 -8.32 -7.54 5.82
C ALA A 117 -7.39 -6.35 5.50
N LYS A 118 -6.23 -6.26 6.16
CA LYS A 118 -5.24 -5.21 5.86
C LYS A 118 -4.56 -5.42 4.51
N TYR A 119 -4.21 -6.66 4.15
CA TYR A 119 -3.62 -6.96 2.84
C TYR A 119 -4.62 -6.77 1.69
N SER A 120 -5.87 -7.17 1.86
CA SER A 120 -6.90 -7.06 0.83
C SER A 120 -7.55 -5.68 0.77
N GLY A 121 -7.41 -4.86 1.82
CA GLY A 121 -8.13 -3.60 1.97
C GLY A 121 -9.63 -3.77 2.28
N GLN A 122 -10.08 -5.00 2.57
CA GLN A 122 -11.48 -5.33 2.83
C GLN A 122 -11.85 -5.12 4.30
N THR A 123 -13.12 -4.84 4.57
CA THR A 123 -13.64 -4.65 5.95
C THR A 123 -14.23 -5.93 6.54
N GLU A 124 -14.55 -6.91 5.69
CA GLU A 124 -15.08 -8.22 6.06
C GLU A 124 -14.28 -9.30 5.35
N VAL A 125 -13.97 -10.38 6.05
CA VAL A 125 -13.30 -11.56 5.49
C VAL A 125 -13.93 -12.83 6.06
N ILE A 126 -14.07 -13.86 5.24
CA ILE A 126 -14.52 -15.17 5.69
C ILE A 126 -13.29 -16.07 5.84
N VAL A 127 -13.13 -16.67 7.02
CA VAL A 127 -12.02 -17.57 7.35
C VAL A 127 -12.60 -18.94 7.69
N GLY A 128 -12.10 -19.98 7.03
CA GLY A 128 -12.42 -21.36 7.37
C GLY A 128 -11.77 -21.78 8.67
N THR A 129 -12.42 -22.67 9.41
CA THR A 129 -11.83 -23.37 10.55
C THR A 129 -12.36 -24.81 10.65
N PRO A 130 -11.52 -25.80 10.95
CA PRO A 130 -12.00 -27.16 11.16
C PRO A 130 -12.61 -27.32 12.56
N SER A 131 -13.70 -28.07 12.64
CA SER A 131 -14.27 -28.56 13.90
C SER A 131 -14.07 -30.07 14.03
N ALA A 132 -13.95 -30.56 15.27
CA ALA A 132 -13.66 -31.97 15.50
C ALA A 132 -14.83 -32.91 15.15
N GLY A 133 -16.07 -32.39 15.21
CA GLY A 133 -17.32 -33.10 14.93
C GLY A 133 -17.59 -34.35 15.77
N ARG A 134 -16.98 -34.45 16.97
CA ARG A 134 -17.08 -35.59 17.89
C ARG A 134 -17.76 -35.20 19.21
N GLU A 135 -19.01 -34.74 19.15
CA GLU A 135 -19.72 -34.28 20.34
C GLU A 135 -20.19 -35.44 21.24
N HIS A 136 -20.54 -36.59 20.65
CA HIS A 136 -21.05 -37.73 21.41
C HIS A 136 -19.90 -38.55 22.02
N ALA A 137 -20.04 -38.97 23.28
CA ALA A 137 -19.02 -39.75 23.99
C ALA A 137 -18.58 -41.00 23.22
N ASP A 138 -19.54 -41.72 22.62
CA ASP A 138 -19.27 -42.93 21.84
C ASP A 138 -18.48 -42.69 20.54
N THR A 139 -18.41 -41.44 20.06
CA THR A 139 -17.58 -41.10 18.89
C THR A 139 -16.11 -40.89 19.25
N HIS A 140 -15.75 -40.71 20.52
CA HIS A 140 -14.36 -40.40 20.92
C HIS A 140 -13.39 -41.57 20.66
N GLY A 141 -13.85 -42.81 20.80
CA GLY A 141 -13.02 -44.01 20.55
C GLY A 141 -13.03 -44.49 19.10
N MET A 142 -13.69 -43.78 18.18
CA MET A 142 -14.04 -44.31 16.87
C MET A 142 -13.11 -43.80 15.75
N ILE A 143 -12.65 -44.71 14.89
CA ILE A 143 -11.93 -44.34 13.66
C ILE A 143 -12.94 -43.92 12.59
N GLY A 144 -12.78 -42.72 12.02
CA GLY A 144 -13.69 -42.18 11.00
C GLY A 144 -13.39 -40.73 10.61
N MET A 145 -14.14 -40.20 9.64
CA MET A 145 -14.06 -38.81 9.16
C MET A 145 -15.13 -37.95 9.83
N PHE A 146 -14.80 -37.34 10.96
CA PHE A 146 -15.75 -36.51 11.72
C PHE A 146 -15.53 -35.00 11.53
N VAL A 147 -14.43 -34.62 10.88
CA VAL A 147 -14.07 -33.21 10.78
C VAL A 147 -15.08 -32.50 9.90
N ASN A 148 -15.79 -31.51 10.46
CA ASN A 148 -16.58 -30.56 9.71
C ASN A 148 -15.77 -29.26 9.52
N THR A 149 -16.16 -28.44 8.56
CA THR A 149 -15.53 -27.15 8.31
C THR A 149 -16.53 -26.04 8.56
N LEU A 150 -16.15 -25.04 9.36
CA LEU A 150 -16.99 -23.88 9.63
C LEU A 150 -16.43 -22.67 8.92
N ALA A 151 -17.30 -21.82 8.39
CA ALA A 151 -16.94 -20.54 7.79
C ALA A 151 -17.23 -19.42 8.79
N LEU A 152 -16.20 -18.69 9.20
CA LEU A 152 -16.32 -17.58 10.14
C LEU A 152 -16.30 -16.26 9.38
N ARG A 153 -17.45 -15.58 9.27
CA ARG A 153 -17.56 -14.26 8.64
C ARG A 153 -17.15 -13.19 9.66
N THR A 154 -15.91 -12.74 9.54
CA THR A 154 -15.29 -11.81 10.51
C THR A 154 -15.28 -10.36 9.99
N ARG A 155 -15.36 -9.40 10.91
CA ARG A 155 -15.36 -7.96 10.63
C ARG A 155 -14.28 -7.21 11.42
N PRO A 156 -13.01 -7.28 11.00
CA PRO A 156 -11.90 -6.52 11.62
C PRO A 156 -11.98 -5.02 11.28
N GLU A 157 -13.03 -4.36 11.77
CA GLU A 157 -13.31 -2.95 11.48
C GLU A 157 -12.20 -2.03 12.02
N ARG A 158 -11.73 -1.11 11.17
CA ARG A 158 -10.56 -0.26 11.45
C ARG A 158 -10.69 0.59 12.70
N LEU A 159 -11.89 1.03 13.06
CA LEU A 159 -12.13 1.95 14.17
C LEU A 159 -12.39 1.24 15.50
N LYS A 160 -12.61 -0.08 15.50
CA LYS A 160 -12.78 -0.85 16.74
C LYS A 160 -11.46 -0.94 17.47
N THR A 161 -11.50 -0.83 18.80
CA THR A 161 -10.34 -1.16 19.63
C THR A 161 -10.05 -2.66 19.55
N VAL A 162 -8.80 -3.06 19.74
CA VAL A 162 -8.42 -4.48 19.76
C VAL A 162 -9.26 -5.25 20.78
N ARG A 163 -9.47 -4.68 21.97
CA ARG A 163 -10.35 -5.24 23.00
C ARG A 163 -11.77 -5.53 22.48
N ALA A 164 -12.43 -4.52 21.92
CA ALA A 164 -13.80 -4.66 21.45
C ALA A 164 -13.91 -5.68 20.32
N TYR A 165 -12.95 -5.65 19.38
CA TYR A 165 -12.88 -6.58 18.26
C TYR A 165 -12.72 -8.04 18.72
N ILE A 166 -11.79 -8.33 19.64
CA ILE A 166 -11.55 -9.69 20.13
C ILE A 166 -12.75 -10.22 20.92
N ALA A 167 -13.39 -9.38 21.75
CA ALA A 167 -14.59 -9.78 22.49
C ALA A 167 -15.78 -10.10 21.56
N GLU A 168 -16.01 -9.28 20.53
CA GLU A 168 -17.05 -9.52 19.52
C GLU A 168 -16.77 -10.80 18.74
N LEU A 169 -15.52 -10.97 18.27
CA LEU A 169 -15.10 -12.18 17.56
C LEU A 169 -15.26 -13.43 18.43
N HIS A 170 -14.98 -13.34 19.74
CA HIS A 170 -15.15 -14.46 20.65
C HIS A 170 -16.60 -14.95 20.69
N ASN A 171 -17.55 -14.02 20.86
CA ASN A 171 -18.97 -14.36 20.89
C ASN A 171 -19.41 -15.03 19.58
N HIS A 172 -18.97 -14.49 18.44
CA HIS A 172 -19.26 -15.06 17.13
C HIS A 172 -18.67 -16.47 16.96
N VAL A 173 -17.42 -16.69 17.41
CA VAL A 173 -16.77 -18.01 17.37
C VAL A 173 -17.52 -19.03 18.24
N VAL A 174 -17.90 -18.65 19.47
CA VAL A 174 -18.63 -19.54 20.39
C VAL A 174 -19.99 -19.92 19.78
N GLU A 175 -20.70 -18.96 19.21
CA GLU A 175 -21.99 -19.20 18.58
C GLU A 175 -21.85 -20.12 17.35
N ALA A 176 -20.87 -19.86 16.48
CA ALA A 176 -20.58 -20.70 15.32
C ALA A 176 -20.24 -22.15 15.72
N LEU A 177 -19.43 -22.33 16.77
CA LEU A 177 -19.09 -23.66 17.30
C LEU A 177 -20.31 -24.37 17.90
N SER A 178 -21.26 -23.66 18.51
CA SER A 178 -22.52 -24.24 19.00
C SER A 178 -23.47 -24.71 17.88
N ARG A 179 -23.10 -24.45 16.62
CA ARG A 179 -23.84 -24.77 15.38
C ARG A 179 -23.01 -25.64 14.44
N GLN A 180 -21.94 -26.24 14.94
CA GLN A 180 -20.96 -27.01 14.15
C GLN A 180 -21.49 -28.31 13.55
N MET A 181 -22.70 -28.73 13.92
CA MET A 181 -23.36 -29.93 13.40
C MET A 181 -23.95 -29.75 12.00
N TYR A 182 -24.15 -28.50 11.56
CA TYR A 182 -24.61 -28.21 10.20
C TYR A 182 -23.48 -28.41 9.19
N PRO A 183 -23.63 -29.27 8.17
CA PRO A 183 -22.58 -29.55 7.20
C PRO A 183 -22.20 -28.34 6.35
N PHE A 184 -20.92 -28.21 6.04
CA PHE A 184 -20.42 -27.13 5.18
C PHE A 184 -21.00 -27.19 3.76
N GLU A 185 -21.16 -28.40 3.23
CA GLU A 185 -21.66 -28.64 1.88
C GLU A 185 -23.12 -28.18 1.73
N GLU A 186 -23.96 -28.45 2.74
CA GLU A 186 -25.35 -27.98 2.82
C GLU A 186 -25.42 -26.45 2.88
N LEU A 187 -24.50 -25.81 3.63
CA LEU A 187 -24.39 -24.35 3.67
C LEU A 187 -24.07 -23.77 2.29
N VAL A 188 -23.09 -24.33 1.61
CA VAL A 188 -22.69 -23.86 0.27
C VAL A 188 -23.83 -24.04 -0.73
N GLU A 189 -24.53 -25.18 -0.70
CA GLU A 189 -25.67 -25.46 -1.58
C GLU A 189 -26.83 -24.50 -1.31
N GLY A 190 -27.19 -24.29 -0.04
CA GLY A 190 -28.29 -23.41 0.35
C GLY A 190 -28.04 -21.92 0.04
N LEU A 191 -26.79 -21.46 0.13
CA LEU A 191 -26.40 -20.08 -0.22
C LEU A 191 -26.43 -19.79 -1.73
N LYS A 192 -26.46 -20.83 -2.58
CA LYS A 192 -26.51 -20.71 -4.06
C LYS A 192 -25.44 -19.76 -4.61
N ILE A 193 -24.23 -19.88 -4.09
CA ILE A 193 -23.09 -19.04 -4.46
C ILE A 193 -22.73 -19.28 -5.93
N ASP A 194 -22.43 -18.20 -6.67
CA ASP A 194 -21.94 -18.32 -8.04
C ASP A 194 -20.65 -19.15 -8.08
N ALA A 195 -20.65 -20.19 -8.93
CA ALA A 195 -19.53 -21.12 -9.00
C ALA A 195 -18.32 -20.48 -9.71
N ASP A 196 -17.40 -19.90 -8.95
CA ASP A 196 -16.04 -19.61 -9.42
C ASP A 196 -15.18 -20.87 -9.31
N ARG A 197 -14.93 -21.50 -10.45
CA ARG A 197 -14.14 -22.75 -10.53
C ARG A 197 -12.67 -22.57 -10.13
N SER A 198 -12.18 -21.34 -10.04
CA SER A 198 -10.81 -21.02 -9.63
C SER A 198 -10.63 -20.87 -8.12
N ARG A 199 -11.72 -20.90 -7.35
CA ARG A 199 -11.76 -20.61 -5.91
C ARG A 199 -12.47 -21.70 -5.13
N ASN A 200 -12.28 -21.65 -3.82
CA ASN A 200 -13.09 -22.45 -2.91
C ASN A 200 -14.46 -21.76 -2.73
N PRO A 201 -15.56 -22.51 -2.48
CA PRO A 201 -16.92 -21.96 -2.60
C PRO A 201 -17.27 -20.78 -1.67
N LEU A 202 -16.66 -20.66 -0.48
CA LEU A 202 -17.05 -19.63 0.51
C LEU A 202 -15.86 -18.87 1.12
N PHE A 203 -14.67 -19.46 1.18
CA PHE A 203 -13.46 -18.80 1.69
C PHE A 203 -12.20 -19.40 1.07
N ASP A 204 -11.19 -18.56 0.90
CA ASP A 204 -9.90 -18.95 0.33
C ASP A 204 -8.78 -19.02 1.37
N ALA A 205 -9.09 -18.75 2.65
CA ALA A 205 -8.14 -18.80 3.75
C ALA A 205 -8.66 -19.66 4.92
N MET A 206 -7.78 -20.49 5.48
CA MET A 206 -8.08 -21.42 6.57
C MET A 206 -7.20 -21.10 7.79
N PHE A 207 -7.78 -21.13 8.99
CA PHE A 207 -7.05 -21.04 10.25
C PHE A 207 -7.24 -22.31 11.07
N VAL A 208 -6.15 -22.89 11.56
CA VAL A 208 -6.15 -24.13 12.35
C VAL A 208 -5.33 -23.91 13.61
N LEU A 209 -5.89 -24.26 14.77
CA LEU A 209 -5.14 -24.34 16.02
C LEU A 209 -5.19 -25.78 16.54
N GLN A 210 -4.03 -26.36 16.80
CA GLN A 210 -3.90 -27.68 17.41
C GLN A 210 -3.19 -27.58 18.75
N ASN A 211 -3.68 -28.33 19.72
CA ASN A 211 -3.00 -28.53 20.99
C ASN A 211 -2.32 -29.90 20.95
N MET A 212 -0.99 -29.91 20.89
CA MET A 212 -0.19 -31.13 20.79
C MET A 212 0.38 -31.53 22.14
N ASN A 213 -0.48 -31.74 23.13
CA ASN A 213 -0.15 -32.58 24.28
C ASN A 213 -0.20 -34.06 23.87
N ARG A 214 0.63 -34.46 22.90
CA ARG A 214 0.84 -35.87 22.56
C ARG A 214 2.04 -36.39 23.34
N PRO A 215 1.85 -37.40 24.22
CA PRO A 215 2.99 -38.07 24.82
C PRO A 215 3.80 -38.79 23.75
N VAL A 216 5.13 -38.85 23.95
CA VAL A 216 6.02 -39.75 23.20
C VAL A 216 5.43 -41.16 23.29
N MET A 217 5.17 -41.77 22.15
CA MET A 217 4.47 -43.05 22.11
C MET A 217 5.48 -44.18 22.15
N GLU A 218 5.51 -44.90 23.27
CA GLU A 218 6.34 -46.08 23.49
C GLU A 218 5.46 -47.33 23.64
N ALA A 219 5.77 -48.40 22.93
CA ALA A 219 5.06 -49.67 23.06
C ALA A 219 5.98 -50.87 22.82
N GLY A 220 5.98 -51.83 23.74
CA GLY A 220 6.73 -53.08 23.58
C GLY A 220 8.25 -52.89 23.38
N GLY A 221 8.82 -51.78 23.84
CA GLY A 221 10.23 -51.42 23.61
C GLY A 221 10.51 -50.68 22.29
N LEU A 222 9.47 -50.33 21.52
CA LEU A 222 9.55 -49.48 20.32
C LEU A 222 9.17 -48.04 20.67
N VAL A 223 9.88 -47.08 20.12
CA VAL A 223 9.56 -45.64 20.17
C VAL A 223 9.04 -45.22 18.80
N PHE A 224 7.86 -44.61 18.75
CA PHE A 224 7.29 -44.09 17.52
C PHE A 224 7.64 -42.61 17.37
N ASP A 225 8.55 -42.32 16.43
CA ASP A 225 8.87 -40.95 16.02
C ASP A 225 8.09 -40.57 14.75
N GLU A 226 7.46 -39.40 14.78
CA GLU A 226 6.78 -38.83 13.62
C GLU A 226 7.81 -38.17 12.70
N ILE A 227 7.86 -38.63 11.45
CA ILE A 227 8.71 -38.01 10.42
C ILE A 227 7.85 -36.97 9.70
N PRO A 228 8.25 -35.69 9.66
CA PRO A 228 7.54 -34.67 8.90
C PRO A 228 7.41 -35.08 7.43
N PHE A 229 6.18 -35.08 6.92
CA PHE A 229 5.91 -35.34 5.50
C PHE A 229 5.32 -34.08 4.84
N GLU A 230 6.11 -33.46 3.97
CA GLU A 230 5.64 -32.35 3.13
C GLU A 230 5.00 -32.91 1.86
N SER A 231 3.67 -32.82 1.78
CA SER A 231 2.93 -33.25 0.60
C SER A 231 3.13 -32.33 -0.61
N GLY A 232 3.67 -31.11 -0.40
CA GLY A 232 3.83 -30.10 -1.47
C GLY A 232 2.48 -29.60 -2.02
N THR A 233 1.42 -29.68 -1.22
CA THR A 233 0.06 -29.32 -1.62
C THR A 233 -0.50 -28.18 -0.80
N SER A 234 -1.37 -27.35 -1.38
CA SER A 234 -2.21 -26.36 -0.68
C SER A 234 -3.65 -26.47 -1.16
N LYS A 235 -4.61 -26.64 -0.24
CA LYS A 235 -6.04 -26.72 -0.56
C LYS A 235 -6.71 -25.35 -0.69
N PHE A 236 -6.14 -24.37 -0.01
CA PHE A 236 -6.61 -22.99 0.06
C PHE A 236 -5.52 -22.07 -0.50
N ASP A 237 -5.82 -20.79 -0.69
CA ASP A 237 -4.79 -19.83 -1.07
C ASP A 237 -3.76 -19.69 0.06
N LEU A 238 -4.25 -19.63 1.30
CA LEU A 238 -3.48 -19.59 2.53
C LEU A 238 -4.10 -20.49 3.60
N THR A 239 -3.28 -21.28 4.29
CA THR A 239 -3.67 -21.94 5.54
C THR A 239 -2.65 -21.59 6.62
N LEU A 240 -3.12 -21.00 7.72
CA LEU A 240 -2.28 -20.76 8.89
C LEU A 240 -2.59 -21.82 9.95
N GLU A 241 -1.62 -22.69 10.19
CA GLU A 241 -1.67 -23.70 11.24
C GLU A 241 -0.81 -23.25 12.43
N ALA A 242 -1.39 -23.25 13.62
CA ALA A 242 -0.73 -22.97 14.88
C ALA A 242 -0.73 -24.21 15.76
N VAL A 243 0.43 -24.55 16.32
CA VAL A 243 0.63 -25.66 17.24
C VAL A 243 1.20 -25.11 18.54
N GLU A 244 0.46 -25.29 19.62
CA GLU A 244 0.92 -24.87 20.95
C GLU A 244 1.89 -25.92 21.52
N ARG A 245 3.13 -25.50 21.83
CA ARG A 245 4.17 -26.34 22.46
C ARG A 245 4.73 -25.66 23.70
N GLU A 246 4.38 -26.16 24.88
CA GLU A 246 4.82 -25.65 26.19
C GLU A 246 4.67 -24.12 26.34
N ALA A 247 5.75 -23.37 26.10
CA ALA A 247 5.86 -21.93 26.24
C ALA A 247 5.79 -21.16 24.92
N GLU A 248 5.93 -21.81 23.77
CA GLU A 248 5.93 -21.19 22.44
C GLU A 248 4.74 -21.66 21.59
N ILE A 249 4.45 -20.92 20.53
CA ILE A 249 3.50 -21.34 19.49
C ILE A 249 4.31 -21.48 18.20
N GLU A 250 4.37 -22.70 17.67
CA GLU A 250 4.90 -22.96 16.34
C GLU A 250 3.81 -22.69 15.32
N LEU A 251 4.14 -21.98 14.25
CA LEU A 251 3.21 -21.69 13.17
C LEU A 251 3.76 -22.13 11.82
N GLN A 252 2.85 -22.59 10.98
CA GLN A 252 3.12 -22.91 9.59
C GLN A 252 2.13 -22.16 8.70
N LEU A 253 2.66 -21.35 7.80
CA LEU A 253 1.89 -20.74 6.73
C LEU A 253 2.03 -21.61 5.48
N GLU A 254 1.00 -22.38 5.17
CA GLU A 254 0.86 -23.08 3.89
C GLU A 254 0.26 -22.11 2.85
N TYR A 255 0.84 -22.06 1.66
CA TYR A 255 0.42 -21.12 0.60
C TYR A 255 0.42 -21.78 -0.77
N ALA A 256 -0.52 -21.36 -1.63
CA ALA A 256 -0.59 -21.80 -3.02
C ALA A 256 0.55 -21.19 -3.85
N THR A 257 1.43 -22.03 -4.41
CA THR A 257 2.60 -21.55 -5.17
C THR A 257 2.25 -20.94 -6.52
N ASP A 258 1.05 -21.21 -7.03
CA ASP A 258 0.54 -20.57 -8.24
C ASP A 258 0.17 -19.10 -8.02
N LEU A 259 0.00 -18.68 -6.75
CA LEU A 259 -0.40 -17.32 -6.38
C LEU A 259 0.75 -16.54 -5.73
N PHE A 260 1.54 -17.18 -4.86
CA PHE A 260 2.54 -16.51 -4.04
C PHE A 260 3.97 -17.02 -4.27
N HIS A 261 4.93 -16.11 -4.18
CA HIS A 261 6.36 -16.38 -4.06
C HIS A 261 6.69 -16.65 -2.60
N GLU A 262 7.82 -17.32 -2.36
CA GLU A 262 8.26 -17.68 -1.01
C GLU A 262 8.57 -16.43 -0.17
N GLU A 263 9.14 -15.39 -0.77
CA GLU A 263 9.43 -14.12 -0.12
C GLU A 263 8.15 -13.41 0.35
N THR A 264 7.08 -13.48 -0.43
CA THR A 264 5.77 -12.89 -0.08
C THR A 264 5.12 -13.64 1.07
N ALA A 265 5.14 -14.98 1.03
CA ALA A 265 4.64 -15.80 2.14
C ALA A 265 5.44 -15.56 3.44
N ARG A 266 6.77 -15.49 3.36
CA ARG A 266 7.63 -15.16 4.50
C ARG A 266 7.28 -13.79 5.10
N ARG A 267 7.09 -12.76 4.27
CA ARG A 267 6.68 -11.43 4.74
C ARG A 267 5.31 -11.47 5.42
N MET A 268 4.34 -12.20 4.86
CA MET A 268 3.02 -12.36 5.49
C MET A 268 3.14 -13.04 6.86
N ALA A 269 3.98 -14.06 7.01
CA ALA A 269 4.25 -14.71 8.30
C ALA A 269 4.89 -13.75 9.32
N GLU A 270 5.85 -12.93 8.89
CA GLU A 270 6.46 -11.89 9.72
C GLU A 270 5.43 -10.83 10.14
N SER A 271 4.59 -10.38 9.21
CA SER A 271 3.50 -9.46 9.49
C SER A 271 2.47 -10.02 10.46
N TYR A 272 2.15 -11.32 10.35
CA TYR A 272 1.29 -11.98 11.32
C TYR A 272 1.89 -11.92 12.73
N ALA A 273 3.18 -12.26 12.88
CA ALA A 273 3.86 -12.23 14.17
C ALA A 273 3.90 -10.81 14.77
N VAL A 274 4.21 -9.79 13.96
CA VAL A 274 4.16 -8.39 14.37
C VAL A 274 2.76 -7.99 14.82
N LEU A 275 1.73 -8.40 14.08
CA LEU A 275 0.35 -8.04 14.39
C LEU A 275 -0.12 -8.67 15.71
N VAL A 276 0.23 -9.92 15.99
CA VAL A 276 -0.04 -10.55 17.30
C VAL A 276 0.64 -9.78 18.43
N GLN A 277 1.90 -9.38 18.24
CA GLN A 277 2.63 -8.58 19.24
C GLN A 277 1.97 -7.22 19.48
N GLU A 278 1.58 -6.51 18.42
CA GLU A 278 0.92 -5.21 18.52
C GLU A 278 -0.44 -5.30 19.21
N MET A 279 -1.25 -6.31 18.87
CA MET A 279 -2.52 -6.59 19.56
C MET A 279 -2.32 -6.82 21.06
N CYS A 280 -1.25 -7.53 21.44
CA CYS A 280 -0.94 -7.80 22.85
C CYS A 280 -0.42 -6.56 23.60
N ARG A 281 0.36 -5.70 22.95
CA ARG A 281 0.96 -4.50 23.56
C ARG A 281 -0.04 -3.38 23.79
N SER A 282 -0.97 -3.18 22.86
CA SER A 282 -1.79 -1.97 22.80
C SER A 282 -3.28 -2.26 22.59
N GLN A 283 -3.90 -2.91 23.57
CA GLN A 283 -5.31 -3.35 23.52
C GLN A 283 -6.34 -2.20 23.31
N GLY A 284 -5.97 -0.97 23.71
CA GLY A 284 -6.80 0.23 23.56
C GLY A 284 -6.67 0.94 22.21
N ARG A 285 -5.68 0.58 21.39
CA ARG A 285 -5.54 1.12 20.03
C ARG A 285 -6.57 0.47 19.10
N THR A 286 -6.84 1.16 18.00
CA THR A 286 -7.77 0.66 16.99
C THR A 286 -7.11 -0.40 16.10
N VAL A 287 -7.89 -1.33 15.53
CA VAL A 287 -7.36 -2.35 14.61
C VAL A 287 -6.69 -1.70 13.38
N GLY A 288 -7.19 -0.54 12.94
CA GLY A 288 -6.64 0.22 11.83
C GLY A 288 -5.22 0.73 12.09
N GLU A 289 -4.91 1.11 13.33
CA GLU A 289 -3.61 1.64 13.76
C GLU A 289 -2.50 0.61 13.93
N LEU A 290 -2.84 -0.69 13.96
CA LEU A 290 -1.84 -1.75 14.11
C LEU A 290 -0.95 -1.82 12.87
N GLU A 291 0.35 -1.82 13.08
CA GLU A 291 1.33 -1.96 12.01
C GLU A 291 1.46 -3.43 11.59
N LEU A 292 1.62 -3.68 10.29
CA LEU A 292 1.98 -5.02 9.76
C LEU A 292 3.50 -5.20 9.66
N MET A 293 4.25 -4.12 9.82
CA MET A 293 5.66 -4.05 9.51
C MET A 293 6.46 -3.84 10.78
N SER A 294 7.56 -4.57 10.93
CA SER A 294 8.48 -4.31 12.05
C SER A 294 9.17 -2.95 11.87
N GLU A 295 9.60 -2.30 12.96
CA GLU A 295 10.39 -1.07 12.85
C GLU A 295 11.67 -1.26 12.02
N SER A 296 12.26 -2.46 12.06
CA SER A 296 13.46 -2.78 11.30
C SER A 296 13.21 -2.80 9.79
N GLU A 297 12.09 -3.38 9.36
CA GLU A 297 11.68 -3.42 7.96
C GLU A 297 11.30 -2.01 7.47
N ARG A 298 10.62 -1.22 8.31
CA ARG A 298 10.32 0.19 8.01
C ARG A 298 11.59 1.00 7.78
N LYS A 299 12.60 0.83 8.64
CA LYS A 299 13.91 1.49 8.49
C LYS A 299 14.62 1.06 7.20
N GLN A 300 14.59 -0.23 6.86
CA GLN A 300 15.17 -0.73 5.61
C GLN A 300 14.48 -0.14 4.37
N LEU A 301 13.14 -0.10 4.35
CA LEU A 301 12.39 0.49 3.24
C LEU A 301 12.64 2.00 3.11
N LEU A 302 12.70 2.73 4.23
CA LEU A 302 13.05 4.14 4.20
C LEU A 302 14.49 4.38 3.72
N ALA A 303 15.42 3.48 4.02
CA ALA A 303 16.79 3.56 3.50
C ALA A 303 16.85 3.29 1.98
N ILE A 304 16.05 2.35 1.47
CA ILE A 304 15.98 2.03 0.03
C ILE A 304 15.27 3.15 -0.74
N LEU A 305 14.10 3.58 -0.27
CA LEU A 305 13.27 4.59 -0.93
C LEU A 305 13.79 6.01 -0.74
N GLY A 306 14.48 6.27 0.37
CA GLY A 306 15.13 7.55 0.67
C GLY A 306 16.49 7.73 -0.01
N GLY A 307 16.90 6.79 -0.88
CA GLY A 307 18.18 6.81 -1.58
C GLY A 307 18.42 8.12 -2.33
N GLY A 308 19.37 8.91 -1.83
CA GLY A 308 19.78 10.20 -2.39
C GLY A 308 19.15 11.39 -1.69
N SER A 309 19.41 11.55 -0.39
CA SER A 309 19.25 12.83 0.29
C SER A 309 20.24 13.83 -0.32
N ILE A 310 19.85 14.49 -1.42
CA ILE A 310 20.44 15.78 -1.74
C ILE A 310 19.96 16.70 -0.61
N PRO A 311 20.84 17.29 0.20
CA PRO A 311 20.41 18.22 1.23
C PRO A 311 19.70 19.38 0.55
N VAL A 312 18.37 19.39 0.60
CA VAL A 312 17.59 20.58 0.31
C VAL A 312 17.89 21.51 1.47
N GLN A 313 18.71 22.53 1.21
CA GLN A 313 18.93 23.61 2.15
C GLN A 313 17.56 24.22 2.45
N ALA A 314 17.04 23.94 3.64
CA ALA A 314 15.86 24.61 4.13
C ALA A 314 16.21 26.10 4.21
N ALA A 315 15.59 26.91 3.36
CA ALA A 315 15.56 28.35 3.57
C ALA A 315 15.00 28.57 4.98
N SER A 316 15.79 29.21 5.83
CA SER A 316 15.45 29.56 7.19
C SER A 316 14.07 30.21 7.23
N LYS A 317 13.08 29.53 7.83
CA LYS A 317 11.82 30.14 8.23
C LYS A 317 12.09 31.07 9.41
N GLU A 318 12.60 32.25 9.14
CA GLU A 318 12.42 33.40 10.03
C GLU A 318 11.41 34.35 9.38
N GLY A 319 10.18 34.25 9.85
CA GLY A 319 9.03 35.02 9.37
C GLY A 319 7.77 34.43 9.99
N GLY A 320 7.41 34.93 11.17
CA GLY A 320 6.44 34.30 12.06
C GLY A 320 4.98 34.37 11.60
N ASN A 321 4.19 33.42 12.09
CA ASN A 321 2.93 33.73 12.76
C ASN A 321 2.39 32.55 13.59
N GLY A 322 2.13 32.81 14.88
CA GLY A 322 0.92 32.39 15.59
C GLY A 322 0.68 30.91 15.94
N ARG A 323 1.09 30.53 17.17
CA ARG A 323 0.39 29.67 18.16
C ARG A 323 -0.32 28.39 17.69
N MET A 324 0.20 27.24 18.14
CA MET A 324 -0.54 26.35 19.05
C MET A 324 0.45 25.50 19.86
N GLU A 325 0.39 25.62 21.18
CA GLU A 325 1.25 24.92 22.14
C GLU A 325 0.89 23.43 22.20
N THR A 326 1.88 22.56 22.06
CA THR A 326 1.83 21.21 22.62
C THR A 326 2.92 21.07 23.67
N ARG A 327 2.43 20.85 24.89
CA ARG A 327 3.16 20.62 26.13
C ARG A 327 3.83 19.25 26.03
N ALA A 328 5.15 19.19 26.17
CA ALA A 328 5.87 17.94 26.42
C ALA A 328 6.79 18.12 27.62
N ASP A 329 6.62 17.22 28.58
CA ASP A 329 7.30 17.16 29.86
C ASP A 329 8.82 17.02 29.72
N LYS A 330 9.49 17.66 30.67
CA LYS A 330 10.90 17.46 30.99
C LYS A 330 11.08 16.07 31.58
N ASP A 331 12.02 15.28 31.07
CA ASP A 331 13.11 14.76 31.90
C ASP A 331 14.14 13.94 31.09
N MET A 332 15.35 13.91 31.65
CA MET A 332 16.46 12.98 31.41
C MET A 332 17.55 13.33 30.37
N THR A 333 18.56 14.00 30.94
CA THR A 333 20.00 13.65 30.92
C THR A 333 20.86 14.00 29.71
N GLU A 334 21.70 15.00 29.96
CA GLU A 334 22.95 15.34 29.31
C GLU A 334 23.88 14.11 29.13
N ARG A 335 24.36 13.91 27.90
CA ARG A 335 25.69 13.35 27.64
C ARG A 335 26.40 14.19 26.59
N GLN A 336 27.44 14.88 27.07
CA GLN A 336 28.40 15.65 26.28
C GLN A 336 29.09 14.77 25.22
N VAL A 337 29.12 15.27 23.98
CA VAL A 337 30.13 14.90 22.97
C VAL A 337 30.79 16.21 22.51
N GLY A 338 32.12 16.25 22.54
CA GLY A 338 32.94 17.45 22.42
C GLY A 338 32.95 18.14 21.04
N PRO A 339 33.61 19.31 20.93
CA PRO A 339 33.52 20.18 19.77
C PRO A 339 34.43 19.66 18.65
N GLY A 340 33.88 18.84 17.77
CA GLY A 340 34.47 18.56 16.46
C GLY A 340 34.19 19.73 15.52
N ALA A 341 35.25 20.36 15.02
CA ALA A 341 35.21 21.52 14.15
C ALA A 341 34.26 21.32 12.96
N VAL A 342 33.12 22.03 13.00
CA VAL A 342 32.30 22.26 11.81
C VAL A 342 33.05 23.30 10.99
N SER A 343 33.75 22.86 9.95
CA SER A 343 34.26 23.78 8.93
C SER A 343 33.06 24.57 8.42
N ALA A 344 33.13 25.89 8.52
CA ALA A 344 32.17 26.80 7.90
C ALA A 344 32.17 26.52 6.38
N GLN A 345 31.29 25.62 5.94
CA GLN A 345 30.91 25.51 4.55
C GLN A 345 30.14 26.79 4.25
N ALA A 346 30.78 27.68 3.49
CA ALA A 346 30.14 28.81 2.87
C ALA A 346 28.83 28.32 2.25
N THR A 347 27.72 28.93 2.65
CA THR A 347 26.40 28.71 2.07
C THR A 347 26.51 28.94 0.57
N ALA A 348 26.47 27.86 -0.22
CA ALA A 348 26.41 27.97 -1.67
C ALA A 348 25.14 28.76 -2.02
N GLU A 349 25.31 29.94 -2.62
CA GLU A 349 24.19 30.75 -3.09
C GLU A 349 23.34 29.92 -4.04
N TRP A 350 22.02 29.97 -3.87
CA TRP A 350 21.10 29.28 -4.76
C TRP A 350 21.26 29.83 -6.19
N THR A 351 21.67 28.98 -7.12
CA THR A 351 21.62 29.24 -8.56
C THR A 351 20.32 28.71 -9.14
N GLY A 352 19.38 29.62 -9.43
CA GLY A 352 18.14 29.28 -10.12
C GLY A 352 18.37 28.91 -11.60
N PHE A 353 17.36 28.26 -12.20
CA PHE A 353 17.40 27.82 -13.61
C PHE A 353 17.75 28.96 -14.58
N VAL A 354 17.22 30.16 -14.33
CA VAL A 354 17.50 31.36 -15.15
C VAL A 354 18.99 31.69 -15.15
N GLN A 355 19.63 31.69 -13.98
CA GLN A 355 21.05 31.98 -13.83
C GLN A 355 21.92 30.92 -14.52
N GLU A 356 21.52 29.64 -14.46
CA GLU A 356 22.24 28.60 -15.19
C GLU A 356 22.22 28.80 -16.71
N VAL A 357 21.07 29.25 -17.26
CA VAL A 357 20.95 29.60 -18.67
C VAL A 357 21.83 30.79 -19.02
N GLU A 358 21.87 31.82 -18.18
CA GLU A 358 22.74 32.99 -18.36
C GLU A 358 24.23 32.63 -18.33
N CYS A 359 24.65 31.83 -17.34
CA CYS A 359 26.01 31.34 -17.25
C CYS A 359 26.38 30.49 -18.47
N GLN A 360 25.46 29.66 -18.96
CA GLN A 360 25.69 28.86 -20.16
C GLN A 360 25.83 29.74 -21.42
N ALA A 361 25.00 30.78 -21.56
CA ALA A 361 25.10 31.73 -22.66
C ALA A 361 26.39 32.54 -22.64
N ALA A 362 26.88 32.93 -21.46
CA ALA A 362 28.19 33.57 -21.32
C ALA A 362 29.34 32.61 -21.62
N ARG A 363 29.19 31.32 -21.28
CA ARG A 363 30.25 30.31 -21.43
C ARG A 363 30.49 29.87 -22.87
N THR A 364 29.42 29.69 -23.66
CA THR A 364 29.50 29.26 -25.06
C THR A 364 28.48 30.02 -25.91
N PRO A 365 28.68 31.33 -26.16
CA PRO A 365 27.69 32.20 -26.78
C PRO A 365 27.28 31.76 -28.18
N ASP A 366 28.25 31.37 -29.02
CA ASP A 366 28.03 31.05 -30.44
C ASP A 366 27.60 29.58 -30.67
N ALA A 367 27.46 28.79 -29.61
CA ALA A 367 27.04 27.39 -29.72
C ALA A 367 25.52 27.32 -29.95
N ALA A 368 25.08 26.34 -30.75
CA ALA A 368 23.67 26.09 -31.02
C ALA A 368 22.92 25.70 -29.72
N ALA A 369 21.88 26.47 -29.39
CA ALA A 369 20.98 26.18 -28.27
C ALA A 369 19.68 25.50 -28.76
N ILE A 370 19.15 25.96 -29.88
CA ILE A 370 17.91 25.45 -30.47
C ILE A 370 18.14 25.17 -31.96
N GLN A 371 17.70 24.00 -32.42
CA GLN A 371 17.59 23.67 -33.84
C GLN A 371 16.12 23.41 -34.17
N PHE A 372 15.53 24.22 -35.05
CA PHE A 372 14.13 24.09 -35.46
C PHE A 372 14.02 24.11 -36.99
N GLY A 373 13.84 22.93 -37.60
CA GLY A 373 13.96 22.80 -39.05
C GLY A 373 15.34 23.25 -39.52
N ALA A 374 15.37 24.22 -40.44
CA ALA A 374 16.61 24.84 -40.92
C ALA A 374 17.11 26.01 -40.05
N GLU A 375 16.29 26.53 -39.14
CA GLU A 375 16.67 27.62 -38.24
C GLU A 375 17.53 27.10 -37.09
N MET A 376 18.61 27.82 -36.79
CA MET A 376 19.48 27.59 -35.65
C MET A 376 19.55 28.87 -34.83
N VAL A 377 19.28 28.75 -33.52
CA VAL A 377 19.41 29.85 -32.56
C VAL A 377 20.53 29.51 -31.59
N THR A 378 21.50 30.41 -31.48
CA THR A 378 22.64 30.28 -30.55
C THR A 378 22.23 30.58 -29.11
N TYR A 379 23.06 30.20 -28.13
CA TYR A 379 22.81 30.54 -26.74
C TYR A 379 22.79 32.05 -26.49
N ALA A 380 23.65 32.82 -27.16
CA ALA A 380 23.66 34.28 -27.05
C ALA A 380 22.37 34.90 -27.58
N GLU A 381 21.91 34.49 -28.76
CA GLU A 381 20.67 34.98 -29.36
C GLU A 381 19.44 34.60 -28.53
N LEU A 382 19.38 33.37 -28.02
CA LEU A 382 18.28 32.93 -27.16
C LEU A 382 18.21 33.77 -25.88
N ASN A 383 19.35 33.98 -25.21
CA ASN A 383 19.41 34.76 -23.98
C ASN A 383 19.06 36.24 -24.23
N GLU A 384 19.58 36.85 -25.30
CA GLU A 384 19.24 38.24 -25.66
C GLU A 384 17.75 38.41 -25.97
N ARG A 385 17.14 37.51 -26.77
CA ARG A 385 15.71 37.58 -27.08
C ARG A 385 14.85 37.44 -25.80
N ALA A 386 15.22 36.51 -24.91
CA ALA A 386 14.53 36.31 -23.64
C ALA A 386 14.70 37.52 -22.69
N ASN A 387 15.87 38.16 -22.66
CA ASN A 387 16.12 39.37 -21.86
C ASN A 387 15.23 40.53 -22.33
N ARG A 388 15.20 40.79 -23.64
CA ARG A 388 14.36 41.86 -24.23
C ARG A 388 12.89 41.66 -23.89
N LEU A 389 12.39 40.43 -24.04
CA LEU A 389 11.03 40.08 -23.64
C LEU A 389 10.81 40.30 -22.14
N ALA A 390 11.74 39.87 -21.28
CA ALA A 390 11.64 40.03 -19.84
C ALA A 390 11.52 41.50 -19.41
N HIS A 391 12.30 42.40 -20.01
CA HIS A 391 12.21 43.85 -19.75
C HIS A 391 10.85 44.42 -20.17
N SER A 392 10.33 44.01 -21.33
CA SER A 392 9.00 44.42 -21.78
C SER A 392 7.88 43.92 -20.86
N LEU A 393 7.99 42.67 -20.39
CA LEU A 393 7.04 42.10 -19.41
C LEU A 393 7.09 42.84 -18.07
N ARG A 394 8.29 43.18 -17.57
CA ARG A 394 8.45 43.99 -16.34
C ARG A 394 7.85 45.38 -16.48
N ALA A 395 8.02 46.03 -17.63
CA ALA A 395 7.38 47.33 -17.92
C ALA A 395 5.84 47.26 -17.89
N LYS A 396 5.28 46.06 -17.99
CA LYS A 396 3.83 45.77 -17.95
C LYS A 396 3.38 45.23 -16.59
N GLY A 397 4.26 45.23 -15.59
CA GLY A 397 3.96 44.86 -14.21
C GLY A 397 4.21 43.40 -13.87
N VAL A 398 4.77 42.59 -14.77
CA VAL A 398 5.11 41.19 -14.46
C VAL A 398 6.28 41.15 -13.49
N GLY A 399 6.09 40.45 -12.37
CA GLY A 399 7.11 40.17 -11.36
C GLY A 399 6.82 38.86 -10.61
N PRO A 400 7.43 38.66 -9.42
CA PRO A 400 7.17 37.52 -8.56
C PRO A 400 5.67 37.24 -8.37
N GLU A 401 5.28 35.97 -8.40
CA GLU A 401 3.90 35.50 -8.24
C GLU A 401 2.91 35.97 -9.33
N SER A 402 3.36 36.72 -10.34
CA SER A 402 2.52 37.09 -11.49
C SER A 402 2.40 35.91 -12.44
N MET A 403 1.17 35.52 -12.78
CA MET A 403 0.92 34.49 -13.79
C MET A 403 0.84 35.10 -15.19
N VAL A 404 1.62 34.56 -16.12
CA VAL A 404 1.57 34.91 -17.54
C VAL A 404 1.14 33.68 -18.32
N ALA A 405 -0.03 33.74 -18.93
CA ALA A 405 -0.49 32.68 -19.82
C ALA A 405 0.34 32.67 -21.10
N LEU A 406 0.93 31.53 -21.44
CA LEU A 406 1.76 31.33 -22.62
C LEU A 406 1.07 30.34 -23.56
N MET A 407 0.51 30.85 -24.64
CA MET A 407 -0.19 30.08 -25.67
C MET A 407 0.53 30.24 -27.01
N ALA A 408 1.40 29.30 -27.35
CA ALA A 408 2.14 29.37 -28.61
C ALA A 408 2.36 27.98 -29.22
N SER A 409 2.51 27.95 -30.53
CA SER A 409 2.90 26.75 -31.26
C SER A 409 4.36 26.37 -30.95
N ARG A 410 4.77 25.14 -31.34
CA ARG A 410 6.16 24.70 -31.17
C ARG A 410 7.07 25.49 -32.09
N SER A 411 7.83 26.42 -31.52
CA SER A 411 8.80 27.26 -32.23
C SER A 411 9.90 27.73 -31.27
N PRO A 412 11.00 28.33 -31.76
CA PRO A 412 11.97 28.99 -30.89
C PRO A 412 11.34 30.10 -30.02
N LEU A 413 10.26 30.74 -30.49
CA LEU A 413 9.55 31.78 -29.74
C LEU A 413 8.89 31.25 -28.46
N LEU A 414 8.46 29.98 -28.44
CA LEU A 414 7.92 29.36 -27.23
C LEU A 414 8.97 29.28 -26.11
N LEU A 415 10.21 28.91 -26.45
CA LEU A 415 11.31 28.85 -25.50
C LEU A 415 11.76 30.26 -25.05
N VAL A 416 11.74 31.22 -25.97
CA VAL A 416 11.94 32.65 -25.63
C VAL A 416 10.85 33.12 -24.66
N GLY A 417 9.59 32.76 -24.90
CA GLY A 417 8.45 33.06 -24.04
C GLY A 417 8.61 32.53 -22.62
N ILE A 418 8.94 31.24 -22.49
CA ILE A 418 9.20 30.60 -21.18
C ILE A 418 10.33 31.33 -20.46
N LEU A 419 11.49 31.50 -21.10
CA LEU A 419 12.64 32.12 -20.47
C LEU A 419 12.40 33.60 -20.15
N GLY A 420 11.69 34.32 -21.00
CA GLY A 420 11.35 35.73 -20.81
C GLY A 420 10.42 35.94 -19.61
N VAL A 421 9.40 35.09 -19.45
CA VAL A 421 8.50 35.13 -18.28
C VAL A 421 9.28 34.83 -16.99
N LEU A 422 10.09 33.76 -17.00
CA LEU A 422 10.90 33.40 -15.83
C LEU A 422 11.92 34.49 -15.47
N LYS A 423 12.58 35.10 -16.46
CA LYS A 423 13.50 36.23 -16.27
C LYS A 423 12.79 37.50 -15.80
N ALA A 424 11.55 37.74 -16.24
CA ALA A 424 10.75 38.83 -15.72
C ALA A 424 10.44 38.65 -14.23
N GLY A 425 10.42 37.39 -13.76
CA GLY A 425 10.13 36.99 -12.38
C GLY A 425 8.74 36.36 -12.23
N GLY A 426 7.98 36.24 -13.31
CA GLY A 426 6.64 35.65 -13.30
C GLY A 426 6.66 34.14 -13.52
N ALA A 427 5.49 33.52 -13.32
CA ALA A 427 5.24 32.12 -13.59
C ALA A 427 4.48 31.97 -14.91
N TYR A 428 4.95 31.10 -15.81
CA TYR A 428 4.21 30.84 -17.04
C TYR A 428 3.10 29.81 -16.81
N VAL A 429 1.94 30.03 -17.41
CA VAL A 429 0.85 29.06 -17.48
C VAL A 429 0.85 28.48 -18.89
N ALA A 430 1.17 27.20 -19.05
CA ALA A 430 1.29 26.60 -20.37
C ALA A 430 -0.11 26.29 -20.96
N ILE A 431 -0.43 26.88 -22.11
CA ILE A 431 -1.70 26.69 -22.81
C ILE A 431 -1.45 26.16 -24.22
N ASP A 432 -2.08 25.03 -24.57
CA ASP A 432 -1.94 24.43 -25.89
C ASP A 432 -2.96 25.10 -26.83
N PRO A 433 -2.53 25.75 -27.92
CA PRO A 433 -3.46 26.38 -28.85
C PRO A 433 -4.42 25.39 -29.53
N ALA A 434 -4.16 24.08 -29.48
CA ALA A 434 -5.07 23.05 -29.98
C ALA A 434 -6.25 22.75 -29.03
N TYR A 435 -6.26 23.29 -27.81
CA TYR A 435 -7.38 23.12 -26.90
C TYR A 435 -8.65 23.84 -27.40
N PRO A 436 -9.85 23.33 -27.07
CA PRO A 436 -11.09 24.05 -27.33
C PRO A 436 -11.08 25.43 -26.68
N LYS A 437 -11.66 26.42 -27.36
CA LYS A 437 -11.71 27.81 -26.90
C LYS A 437 -12.28 27.93 -25.49
N GLU A 438 -13.35 27.19 -25.18
CA GLU A 438 -14.00 27.22 -23.87
C GLU A 438 -13.05 26.76 -22.76
N ARG A 439 -12.16 25.80 -23.05
CA ARG A 439 -11.15 25.34 -22.10
C ARG A 439 -10.07 26.39 -21.88
N ILE A 440 -9.62 27.05 -22.94
CA ILE A 440 -8.61 28.11 -22.87
C ILE A 440 -9.13 29.31 -22.07
N ASP A 441 -10.35 29.78 -22.40
CA ASP A 441 -10.99 30.86 -21.67
C ASP A 441 -11.16 30.52 -20.19
N TRP A 442 -11.58 29.29 -19.88
CA TRP A 442 -11.70 28.84 -18.50
C TRP A 442 -10.36 28.85 -17.76
N MET A 443 -9.28 28.36 -18.39
CA MET A 443 -7.94 28.40 -17.79
C MET A 443 -7.48 29.84 -17.52
N LEU A 444 -7.75 30.76 -18.45
CA LEU A 444 -7.41 32.18 -18.29
C LEU A 444 -8.20 32.84 -17.15
N GLU A 445 -9.48 32.53 -17.01
CA GLU A 445 -10.31 32.99 -15.90
C GLU A 445 -9.81 32.46 -14.55
N ASP A 446 -9.47 31.17 -14.48
CA ASP A 446 -8.96 30.51 -13.27
C ASP A 446 -7.59 31.07 -12.83
N CYS A 447 -6.79 31.58 -13.77
CA CYS A 447 -5.52 32.25 -13.49
C CYS A 447 -5.64 33.69 -12.98
N GLY A 448 -6.84 34.27 -12.87
CA GLY A 448 -7.06 35.59 -12.25
C GLY A 448 -6.42 36.77 -13.00
N GLU A 449 -7.04 37.19 -14.11
CA GLU A 449 -6.60 38.32 -14.95
C GLU A 449 -5.17 38.18 -15.51
N ALA A 450 -4.76 36.96 -15.86
CA ALA A 450 -3.44 36.71 -16.43
C ALA A 450 -3.24 37.44 -17.78
N LEU A 451 -2.05 38.00 -17.96
CA LEU A 451 -1.56 38.48 -19.25
C LEU A 451 -1.39 37.29 -20.19
N LEU A 452 -1.93 37.35 -21.41
CA LEU A 452 -1.74 36.34 -22.44
C LEU A 452 -0.60 36.72 -23.39
N LEU A 453 0.44 35.91 -23.41
CA LEU A 453 1.53 35.94 -24.36
C LEU A 453 1.29 34.86 -25.44
N THR A 454 1.06 35.30 -26.68
CA THR A 454 0.62 34.44 -27.79
C THR A 454 1.27 34.83 -29.13
N GLU A 455 0.91 34.19 -30.24
CA GLU A 455 1.32 34.56 -31.61
C GLU A 455 0.17 35.30 -32.31
N LYS A 456 0.47 36.24 -33.24
CA LYS A 456 -0.58 37.03 -33.96
C LYS A 456 -1.59 36.15 -34.70
N THR A 457 -1.20 34.95 -35.12
CA THR A 457 -2.10 33.97 -35.72
C THR A 457 -3.26 33.58 -34.81
N TYR A 458 -3.10 33.68 -33.49
CA TYR A 458 -4.14 33.40 -32.49
C TYR A 458 -4.76 34.67 -31.88
N ALA A 459 -4.51 35.84 -32.46
CA ALA A 459 -5.04 37.11 -31.95
C ALA A 459 -6.56 37.09 -31.82
N GLY A 460 -7.07 37.46 -30.64
CA GLY A 460 -8.51 37.47 -30.35
C GLY A 460 -9.19 36.09 -30.33
N PHE A 461 -8.43 34.99 -30.35
CA PHE A 461 -8.99 33.64 -30.17
C PHE A 461 -9.48 33.43 -28.74
N ALA A 462 -8.71 33.88 -27.75
CA ALA A 462 -9.14 33.92 -26.36
C ALA A 462 -9.93 35.20 -26.09
N THR A 463 -10.98 35.12 -25.29
CA THR A 463 -11.85 36.27 -24.96
C THR A 463 -11.77 36.68 -23.49
N ARG A 464 -11.08 35.89 -22.67
CA ARG A 464 -10.97 36.08 -21.22
C ARG A 464 -9.57 36.47 -20.74
N ALA A 465 -8.64 36.74 -21.65
CA ALA A 465 -7.34 37.32 -21.30
C ALA A 465 -7.51 38.77 -20.83
N ALA A 466 -6.76 39.20 -19.82
CA ALA A 466 -6.79 40.59 -19.34
C ALA A 466 -6.10 41.56 -20.32
N ALA A 467 -5.04 41.08 -20.97
CA ALA A 467 -4.35 41.76 -22.06
C ALA A 467 -3.66 40.71 -22.93
N GLU A 468 -3.45 41.04 -24.21
CA GLU A 468 -2.71 40.19 -25.16
C GLU A 468 -1.40 40.86 -25.59
N MET A 469 -0.33 40.07 -25.66
CA MET A 469 0.95 40.43 -26.26
C MET A 469 1.38 39.36 -27.24
N TYR A 470 2.09 39.77 -28.29
CA TYR A 470 2.42 38.90 -29.40
C TYR A 470 3.93 38.62 -29.48
N LEU A 471 4.31 37.35 -29.36
CA LEU A 471 5.68 36.85 -29.42
C LEU A 471 6.38 37.13 -30.75
N ASP A 472 5.62 37.27 -31.83
CA ASP A 472 6.06 37.58 -33.18
C ASP A 472 5.99 39.08 -33.50
N ASP A 473 5.73 39.94 -32.51
CA ASP A 473 5.83 41.39 -32.65
C ASP A 473 7.24 41.92 -32.36
N PRO A 474 7.93 42.55 -33.33
CA PRO A 474 9.24 43.14 -33.11
C PRO A 474 9.27 44.21 -32.01
N GLU A 475 8.16 44.94 -31.79
CA GLU A 475 8.10 45.98 -30.76
C GLU A 475 8.26 45.42 -29.35
N LEU A 476 7.87 44.16 -29.13
CA LEU A 476 8.02 43.48 -27.84
C LEU A 476 9.49 43.26 -27.44
N TYR A 477 10.41 43.36 -28.41
CA TYR A 477 11.84 43.14 -28.22
C TYR A 477 12.67 44.43 -28.30
N ALA A 478 12.03 45.60 -28.38
CA ALA A 478 12.71 46.90 -28.47
C ALA A 478 13.44 47.33 -27.18
N ALA A 479 13.15 46.67 -26.05
CA ALA A 479 13.75 46.95 -24.75
C ALA A 479 15.24 46.55 -24.64
N ASP A 480 15.82 46.70 -23.45
CA ASP A 480 17.23 46.39 -23.17
C ASP A 480 17.58 44.92 -23.47
N ARG A 481 18.82 44.66 -23.90
CA ARG A 481 19.34 43.31 -24.23
C ARG A 481 20.06 42.62 -23.07
N GLY A 482 20.47 43.38 -22.07
CA GLY A 482 21.21 42.89 -20.91
C GLY A 482 20.35 42.02 -20.00
N ASN A 483 20.99 41.12 -19.26
CA ASN A 483 20.30 40.27 -18.30
C ASN A 483 19.57 41.15 -17.27
N PRO A 484 18.26 40.96 -17.06
CA PRO A 484 17.55 41.68 -16.02
C PRO A 484 18.05 41.23 -14.63
N GLU A 485 17.96 42.11 -13.63
CA GLU A 485 18.27 41.75 -12.25
C GLU A 485 17.41 40.57 -11.79
N CYS A 486 18.02 39.56 -11.17
CA CYS A 486 17.29 38.41 -10.65
C CYS A 486 16.46 38.79 -9.41
N ILE A 487 15.13 38.73 -9.52
CA ILE A 487 14.19 39.06 -8.43
C ILE A 487 13.38 37.86 -7.92
N HIS A 488 13.47 36.71 -8.58
CA HIS A 488 12.79 35.49 -8.16
C HIS A 488 13.54 34.78 -7.03
N LYS A 489 12.79 34.15 -6.12
CA LYS A 489 13.28 33.37 -4.98
C LYS A 489 12.91 31.89 -5.14
N PRO A 490 13.53 30.97 -4.39
CA PRO A 490 13.22 29.54 -4.48
C PRO A 490 11.76 29.16 -4.22
N ASP A 491 11.05 29.88 -3.35
CA ASP A 491 9.61 29.74 -3.06
C ASP A 491 8.69 30.38 -4.09
N HIS A 492 9.19 31.24 -4.98
CA HIS A 492 8.31 31.86 -5.96
C HIS A 492 7.90 30.84 -7.04
N LEU A 493 6.69 31.04 -7.58
CA LEU A 493 6.18 30.22 -8.68
C LEU A 493 7.05 30.34 -9.93
N ALA A 494 7.38 29.20 -10.53
CA ALA A 494 8.05 29.10 -11.83
C ALA A 494 7.05 28.84 -12.96
N TYR A 495 6.10 27.93 -12.75
CA TYR A 495 5.09 27.63 -13.76
C TYR A 495 3.84 26.96 -13.18
N VAL A 496 2.77 26.99 -13.97
CA VAL A 496 1.52 26.29 -13.70
C VAL A 496 1.18 25.37 -14.87
N LEU A 497 0.92 24.09 -14.58
CA LEU A 497 0.44 23.11 -15.57
C LEU A 497 -0.96 22.62 -15.21
N TYR A 498 -1.87 22.64 -16.19
CA TYR A 498 -3.25 22.19 -15.99
C TYR A 498 -3.42 20.71 -16.32
N THR A 499 -3.77 19.93 -15.31
CA THR A 499 -4.10 18.51 -15.45
C THR A 499 -5.61 18.31 -15.66
N SER A 500 -6.00 17.20 -16.31
CA SER A 500 -7.41 16.77 -16.36
C SER A 500 -7.85 16.35 -14.95
N GLY A 501 -8.51 17.25 -14.22
CA GLY A 501 -9.02 16.92 -12.89
C GLY A 501 -10.03 15.78 -12.95
N SER A 502 -10.04 14.89 -11.95
CA SER A 502 -11.01 13.80 -11.80
C SER A 502 -12.47 14.28 -11.75
N THR A 503 -12.68 15.56 -11.47
CA THR A 503 -13.98 16.24 -11.41
C THR A 503 -14.44 16.83 -12.75
N GLY A 504 -13.72 16.56 -13.85
CA GLY A 504 -14.02 17.05 -15.20
C GLY A 504 -13.59 18.49 -15.48
N ARG A 505 -13.21 19.26 -14.45
CA ARG A 505 -12.61 20.59 -14.59
C ARG A 505 -11.09 20.50 -14.44
N PRO A 506 -10.29 21.14 -15.32
CA PRO A 506 -8.85 21.15 -15.18
C PRO A 506 -8.41 21.76 -13.84
N LYS A 507 -7.24 21.36 -13.32
CA LYS A 507 -6.67 21.94 -12.09
C LYS A 507 -5.24 22.39 -12.35
N GLY A 508 -4.94 23.65 -12.02
CA GLY A 508 -3.60 24.23 -12.14
C GLY A 508 -2.69 23.70 -11.03
N VAL A 509 -1.66 22.96 -11.42
CA VAL A 509 -0.58 22.52 -10.53
C VAL A 509 0.51 23.57 -10.53
N MET A 510 0.66 24.25 -9.41
CA MET A 510 1.64 25.32 -9.21
C MET A 510 2.98 24.74 -8.78
N ILE A 511 4.05 25.05 -9.52
CA ILE A 511 5.40 24.57 -9.24
C ILE A 511 6.33 25.75 -8.95
N GLU A 512 6.96 25.71 -7.78
CA GLU A 512 7.97 26.70 -7.35
C GLU A 512 9.32 26.47 -8.04
N HIS A 513 10.13 27.53 -8.11
CA HIS A 513 11.49 27.46 -8.63
C HIS A 513 12.37 26.41 -7.94
N ARG A 514 12.21 26.18 -6.63
CA ARG A 514 12.94 25.11 -5.91
C ARG A 514 12.65 23.72 -6.46
N GLY A 515 11.40 23.46 -6.83
CA GLY A 515 10.96 22.17 -7.36
C GLY A 515 11.56 21.92 -8.74
N LEU A 516 11.53 22.95 -9.60
CA LEU A 516 12.18 22.92 -10.91
C LEU A 516 13.70 22.70 -10.79
N ALA A 517 14.38 23.43 -9.91
CA ALA A 517 15.82 23.28 -9.72
C ALA A 517 16.19 21.87 -9.21
N HIS A 518 15.43 21.33 -8.25
CA HIS A 518 15.64 19.98 -7.74
C HIS A 518 15.41 18.92 -8.82
N PHE A 519 14.36 19.07 -9.64
CA PHE A 519 14.09 18.17 -10.76
C PHE A 519 15.25 18.16 -11.77
N ILE A 520 15.73 19.34 -12.18
CA ILE A 520 16.84 19.46 -13.13
C ILE A 520 18.13 18.87 -12.54
N SER A 521 18.44 19.13 -11.27
CA SER A 521 19.61 18.56 -10.60
C SER A 521 19.58 17.04 -10.59
N GLY A 522 18.45 16.44 -10.18
CA GLY A 522 18.30 14.98 -10.19
C GLY A 522 18.34 14.38 -11.60
N PHE A 523 17.92 15.13 -12.62
CA PHE A 523 18.00 14.70 -14.01
C PHE A 523 19.45 14.70 -14.52
N ARG A 524 20.25 15.71 -14.18
CA ARG A 524 21.68 15.82 -14.54
C ARG A 524 22.55 14.73 -13.90
N GLU A 525 22.20 14.26 -12.71
CA GLU A 525 22.90 13.15 -12.07
C GLU A 525 22.66 11.81 -12.77
N ARG A 526 21.44 11.61 -13.30
CA ARG A 526 21.04 10.36 -13.95
C ARG A 526 21.35 10.32 -15.44
N ILE A 527 21.37 11.48 -16.09
CA ILE A 527 21.64 11.61 -17.53
C ILE A 527 22.91 12.43 -17.73
N PRO A 528 23.99 11.83 -18.28
CA PRO A 528 25.22 12.55 -18.52
C PRO A 528 25.06 13.49 -19.72
N PHE A 529 24.78 14.77 -19.49
CA PHE A 529 24.69 15.80 -20.53
C PHE A 529 26.07 16.21 -21.05
N GLU A 530 26.51 15.58 -22.13
CA GLU A 530 27.75 15.95 -22.82
C GLU A 530 27.51 17.03 -23.89
N LYS A 531 28.54 17.84 -24.20
CA LYS A 531 28.44 18.93 -25.19
C LYS A 531 28.02 18.47 -26.60
N SER A 532 28.27 17.20 -26.94
CA SER A 532 27.93 16.61 -28.24
C SER A 532 26.49 16.09 -28.32
N GLN A 533 25.82 15.95 -27.17
CA GLN A 533 24.48 15.39 -27.10
C GLN A 533 23.42 16.42 -27.46
N ARG A 534 22.31 15.92 -27.99
CA ARG A 534 21.14 16.71 -28.38
C ARG A 534 19.89 16.06 -27.81
N ILE A 535 18.97 16.89 -27.34
CA ILE A 535 17.69 16.43 -26.81
C ILE A 535 16.61 16.77 -27.82
N LEU A 536 15.83 15.77 -28.23
CA LEU A 536 14.66 15.98 -29.06
C LEU A 536 13.45 16.25 -28.16
N ALA A 537 12.90 17.46 -28.22
CA ALA A 537 11.67 17.81 -27.51
C ALA A 537 10.43 17.27 -28.24
N MET A 538 9.98 16.07 -27.86
CA MET A 538 8.77 15.45 -28.43
C MET A 538 7.49 15.72 -27.63
N ALA A 539 7.61 15.85 -26.30
CA ALA A 539 6.49 16.12 -25.42
C ALA A 539 5.86 17.50 -25.70
N SER A 540 4.55 17.64 -25.50
CA SER A 540 3.93 18.96 -25.49
C SER A 540 4.49 19.77 -24.31
N VAL A 541 4.57 21.09 -24.46
CA VAL A 541 4.96 22.00 -23.38
C VAL A 541 3.86 22.11 -22.32
N VAL A 542 2.65 21.63 -22.67
CA VAL A 542 1.54 21.41 -21.76
C VAL A 542 1.48 19.91 -21.47
N LEU A 543 1.93 19.50 -20.28
CA LEU A 543 1.75 18.13 -19.78
C LEU A 543 0.49 18.04 -18.92
#